data_AF-A0A4P7YZT3-F1
#
_entry.id   AF-A0A4P7YZT3-F1
#
_cell.length_a   1.000
_cell.length_b   1.000
_cell.length_c   1.000
_cell.angle_alpha   90.00
_cell.angle_beta   90.00
_cell.angle_gamma   90.00
#
_symmetry.space_group_name_H-M   'P 1'
#
loop_
_entity.id
_entity.type
_entity.pdbx_description
1 polymer ?
#
loop_
_entity_poly.entity_id
_entity_poly.type
_entity_poly.pdbx_seq_one_letter_code
_entity_poly.pdbx_strand_id
1 'polypeptide(L)' 'MWTPHSRSTDSGTHEPIEELTRVALSKPVETEDGVLPAGSMGTVVGVYRGGAAYEVEFAKPFHTVATVMPDAIRHARA' A
#
# COMPACT_ATOMS: atom_id res chain seq x y z
N MET A 1 2.18 -40.01 -22.46
CA MET A 1 3.04 -39.44 -21.41
C MET A 1 2.45 -38.10 -21.00
N TRP A 2 2.00 -37.98 -19.76
CA TRP A 2 1.41 -36.77 -19.19
C TRP A 2 2.47 -36.08 -18.33
N THR A 3 2.75 -34.81 -18.59
CA THR A 3 3.60 -33.95 -17.75
C THR A 3 2.68 -33.03 -16.95
N PRO A 4 2.62 -33.14 -15.61
CA PRO A 4 1.88 -32.15 -14.83
C PRO A 4 2.65 -30.82 -14.92
N HIS A 5 1.96 -29.77 -15.35
CA HIS A 5 2.46 -28.41 -15.14
C HIS A 5 2.37 -28.16 -13.64
N SER A 6 3.52 -28.12 -12.96
CA SER A 6 3.60 -27.65 -11.58
C SER A 6 3.02 -26.24 -11.55
N ARG A 7 1.85 -26.06 -10.92
CA ARG A 7 1.38 -24.73 -10.56
C ARG A 7 2.37 -24.25 -9.51
N SER A 8 3.28 -23.37 -9.91
CA SER A 8 4.05 -22.58 -8.97
C SER A 8 3.05 -21.85 -8.07
N THR A 9 2.92 -22.31 -6.83
CA THR A 9 2.29 -21.54 -5.77
C THR A 9 3.28 -20.44 -5.41
N ASP A 10 3.35 -19.39 -6.24
CA ASP A 10 3.81 -18.10 -5.77
C ASP A 10 2.70 -17.52 -4.90
N SER A 11 2.47 -18.15 -3.74
CA SER A 11 1.89 -17.45 -2.61
C SER A 11 3.01 -16.60 -2.04
N GLY A 12 3.43 -15.57 -2.77
CA GLY A 12 4.19 -14.49 -2.18
C GLY A 12 3.31 -13.94 -1.08
N THR A 13 3.50 -14.43 0.15
CA THR A 13 2.86 -13.91 1.34
C THR A 13 3.43 -12.52 1.50
N HIS A 14 2.79 -11.54 0.87
CA HIS A 14 3.12 -10.16 1.08
C HIS A 14 2.84 -9.91 2.57
N GLU A 15 3.89 -9.54 3.30
CA GLU A 15 3.80 -9.28 4.72
C GLU A 15 2.63 -8.31 4.98
N PRO A 16 1.79 -8.55 6.00
CA PRO A 16 0.71 -7.63 6.33
C PRO A 16 1.23 -6.20 6.49
N ILE A 17 0.48 -5.22 5.99
CA ILE A 17 0.75 -3.81 6.26
C ILE A 17 0.06 -3.47 7.59
N GLU A 18 0.85 -3.18 8.62
CA GLU A 18 0.38 -2.83 9.96
C GLU A 18 0.53 -1.32 10.23
N GLU A 19 0.00 -0.83 11.34
CA GLU A 19 0.27 0.54 11.78
C GLU A 19 1.78 0.77 11.95
N LEU A 20 2.22 2.01 11.75
CA LEU A 20 3.61 2.45 11.75
C LEU A 20 4.47 1.85 10.62
N THR A 21 3.89 1.03 9.74
CA THR A 21 4.56 0.55 8.52
C THR A 21 4.79 1.71 7.56
N ARG A 22 6.01 1.77 7.01
CA ARG A 22 6.35 2.72 5.96
C ARG A 22 5.93 2.18 4.60
N VAL A 23 5.26 3.01 3.81
CA VAL A 23 4.60 2.59 2.58
C VAL A 23 4.85 3.58 1.46
N ALA A 24 4.65 3.12 0.23
CA ALA A 24 4.67 3.96 -0.95
C ALA A 24 3.41 3.74 -1.79
N LEU A 25 2.85 4.82 -2.33
CA LEU A 25 1.74 4.72 -3.27
C LEU A 25 2.17 4.03 -4.57
N SER A 26 1.40 3.05 -5.05
CA SER A 26 1.62 2.38 -6.34
C SER A 26 1.02 3.14 -7.52
N LYS A 27 0.01 3.98 -7.27
CA LYS A 27 -0.69 4.82 -8.24
C LYS A 27 -1.04 6.18 -7.60
N PRO A 28 -1.36 7.22 -8.37
CA PRO A 28 -1.82 8.49 -7.80
C PRO A 28 -3.08 8.31 -6.94
N VAL A 29 -3.19 9.09 -5.87
CA VAL A 29 -4.36 9.14 -4.98
C VAL A 29 -4.83 10.59 -4.88
N GLU A 30 -6.12 10.81 -5.12
CA GLU A 30 -6.77 12.11 -4.95
C GLU A 30 -7.13 12.30 -3.47
N THR A 31 -6.82 13.48 -2.94
CA THR A 31 -7.23 13.95 -1.61
C THR A 31 -7.86 15.34 -1.74
N GLU A 32 -8.43 15.84 -0.66
CA GLU A 32 -9.01 17.20 -0.63
C GLU A 32 -7.95 18.29 -0.87
N ASP A 33 -6.70 18.03 -0.48
CA ASP A 33 -5.58 18.98 -0.58
C ASP A 33 -4.84 18.89 -1.93
N GLY A 34 -5.15 17.90 -2.77
CA GLY A 34 -4.56 17.71 -4.09
C GLY A 34 -4.32 16.25 -4.46
N VAL A 35 -3.44 16.02 -5.44
CA VAL A 35 -3.09 14.66 -5.90
C VAL A 35 -1.74 14.25 -5.32
N LEU A 36 -1.72 13.16 -4.57
CA LEU A 36 -0.49 12.47 -4.17
C LEU A 36 -0.01 11.60 -5.35
N PRO A 37 1.18 11.85 -5.92
CA PRO A 37 1.68 11.06 -7.05
C PRO A 37 2.07 9.64 -6.63
N ALA A 38 2.10 8.72 -7.60
CA ALA A 38 2.70 7.40 -7.40
C ALA A 38 4.14 7.52 -6.87
N GLY A 39 4.51 6.67 -5.92
CA GLY A 39 5.80 6.72 -5.23
C GLY A 39 5.84 7.64 -4.02
N SER A 40 4.78 8.43 -3.75
CA SER A 40 4.69 9.20 -2.50
C SER A 40 4.83 8.26 -1.31
N MET A 41 5.69 8.63 -0.37
CA MET A 41 5.96 7.84 0.82
C MET A 41 5.16 8.37 2.00
N GLY A 42 4.57 7.45 2.74
CA GLY A 42 3.83 7.76 3.95
C GLY A 42 4.06 6.71 5.03
N THR A 43 3.44 6.94 6.18
CA THR A 43 3.39 6.02 7.31
C THR A 43 1.94 5.66 7.57
N VAL A 44 1.67 4.37 7.73
CA VAL A 44 0.32 3.92 8.12
C VAL A 44 0.05 4.36 9.55
N VAL A 45 -1.04 5.10 9.75
CA VAL A 45 -1.50 5.58 11.07
C VAL A 45 -2.79 4.90 11.54
N GLY A 46 -3.45 4.13 10.65
CA GLY A 46 -4.61 3.32 10.99
C GLY A 46 -4.87 2.21 9.98
N VAL A 47 -5.37 1.07 10.46
CA VAL A 47 -5.73 -0.10 9.63
C VAL A 47 -7.22 -0.41 9.77
N TYR A 48 -7.98 -0.30 8.67
CA TYR A 48 -9.41 -0.60 8.67
C TYR A 48 -9.69 -2.08 8.34
N ARG A 49 -10.46 -2.75 9.20
CA ARG A 49 -10.93 -4.15 9.02
C ARG A 49 -9.85 -5.13 8.52
N GLY A 50 -8.66 -5.07 9.10
CA GLY A 50 -7.56 -5.97 8.74
C GLY A 50 -6.94 -5.70 7.36
N GLY A 51 -7.02 -4.47 6.86
CA GLY A 51 -6.43 -4.06 5.58
C GLY A 51 -7.45 -3.96 4.45
N ALA A 52 -8.72 -3.71 4.75
CA ALA A 52 -9.69 -3.29 3.72
C ALA A 52 -9.41 -1.86 3.22
N ALA A 53 -8.80 -1.03 4.06
CA ALA A 53 -8.24 0.28 3.75
C ALA A 53 -7.20 0.69 4.82
N TYR A 54 -6.39 1.69 4.49
CA TYR A 54 -5.33 2.21 5.37
C TYR A 54 -5.44 3.72 5.48
N GLU A 55 -5.35 4.26 6.70
CA GLU A 55 -5.07 5.67 6.88
C GLU A 55 -3.56 5.87 6.83
N VAL A 56 -3.10 6.73 5.93
CA VAL A 56 -1.67 6.95 5.69
C VAL A 56 -1.38 8.43 5.78
N GLU A 57 -0.44 8.79 6.67
CA GLU A 57 0.07 10.15 6.79
C GLU A 57 1.21 10.36 5.80
N PHE A 58 1.07 11.41 4.98
CA PHE A 58 2.08 11.89 4.04
C PHE A 58 2.59 13.24 4.49
N ALA A 59 3.90 13.48 4.36
CA ALA A 59 4.52 14.78 4.61
C ALA A 59 4.90 15.52 3.31
N LYS A 60 4.98 14.81 2.19
CA LYS A 60 5.37 15.33 0.87
C LYS A 60 4.49 14.67 -0.20
N PRO A 61 4.15 15.38 -1.29
CA PRO A 61 4.50 16.78 -1.60
C PRO A 61 3.85 17.84 -0.69
N PHE A 62 2.81 17.47 0.04
CA PHE A 62 2.17 18.28 1.08
C PHE A 62 1.79 17.35 2.25
N HIS A 63 1.45 17.95 3.40
CA HIS A 63 0.99 17.21 4.57
C HIS A 63 -0.49 16.86 4.44
N THR A 64 -0.84 15.58 4.58
CA THR A 64 -2.24 15.11 4.57
C THR A 64 -2.33 13.69 5.14
N VAL A 65 -3.49 13.31 5.67
CA VAL A 65 -3.82 11.91 6.01
C VAL A 65 -4.87 11.44 5.02
N ALA A 66 -4.55 10.41 4.25
CA ALA A 66 -5.44 9.88 3.21
C ALA A 66 -5.89 8.46 3.54
N THR A 67 -7.15 8.15 3.22
CA THR A 67 -7.61 6.76 3.13
C THR A 67 -7.11 6.16 1.82
N VAL A 68 -6.28 5.13 1.91
CA VAL A 68 -5.63 4.47 0.78
C VAL A 68 -6.13 3.04 0.66
N MET A 69 -6.55 2.66 -0.53
CA MET A 69 -7.01 1.30 -0.82
C MET A 69 -5.82 0.32 -0.93
N PRO A 70 -6.01 -0.98 -0.64
CA PRO A 70 -4.93 -1.97 -0.66
C PRO A 70 -4.24 -2.11 -2.02
N ASP A 71 -4.95 -1.84 -3.11
CA ASP A 71 -4.41 -1.88 -4.48
C ASP A 71 -3.56 -0.64 -4.83
N ALA A 72 -3.57 0.39 -3.98
CA ALA A 72 -2.87 1.65 -4.18
C ALA A 72 -1.58 1.76 -3.34
N ILE A 73 -1.23 0.74 -2.56
CA ILE A 73 -0.16 0.82 -1.57
C ILE A 73 0.75 -0.41 -1.61
N ARG A 74 2.01 -0.21 -1.25
CA ARG A 74 3.00 -1.28 -1.03
C ARG A 74 3.92 -0.91 0.12
N HIS A 75 4.54 -1.92 0.73
CA HIS A 75 5.68 -1.72 1.62
C HIS A 75 6.75 -0.85 0.93
N ALA A 76 7.21 0.18 1.62
CA ALA A 76 8.39 0.92 1.18
C ALA A 76 9.60 0.01 1.37
N ARG A 77 10.44 -0.13 0.34
CA ARG A 77 11.74 -0.80 0.54
C ARG A 77 12.60 0.08 1.44
N ALA A 78 13.31 -0.56 2.37
CA ALA A 78 14.36 0.08 3.16
C ALA A 78 15.46 0.65 2.24
#